data_AF-A0A941YBN5-F1
#
_entry.id   AF-A0A941YBN5-F1
#
_cell.length_a   1.000
_cell.length_b   1.000
_cell.length_c   1.000
_cell.angle_alpha   90.00
_cell.angle_beta   90.00
_cell.angle_gamma   90.00
#
_symmetry.space_group_name_H-M   'P 1'
#
loop_
_entity.id
_entity.type
_entity.pdbx_description
1 polymer ?
#
loop_
_entity_poly.entity_id
_entity_poly.type
_entity_poly.pdbx_seq_one_letter_code
_entity_poly.pdbx_strand_id
1 'polypeptide(L)' 'MERLNSEGIPRSQLLYALGNRKIVENARKVGQCMLCCRPNVNEAGLCQWCYASLDNPELQAAVKWTSGIGP' A
#
# COMPACT_ATOMS: atom_id res chain seq x y z
N MET A 1 9.82 -6.41 -11.21
CA MET A 1 8.65 -7.29 -10.99
C MET A 1 7.42 -6.40 -10.88
N GLU A 2 6.69 -6.19 -11.99
CA GLU A 2 5.63 -5.17 -12.08
C GLU A 2 4.33 -5.54 -11.33
N ARG A 3 4.08 -6.83 -11.11
CA ARG A 3 2.92 -7.36 -10.38
C ARG A 3 3.35 -8.58 -9.57
N LEU A 4 3.17 -8.54 -8.25
CA LEU A 4 3.36 -9.70 -7.35
C LEU A 4 2.10 -10.59 -7.29
N ASN A 5 0.94 -10.04 -7.68
CA ASN A 5 -0.33 -10.74 -7.82
C ASN A 5 -1.15 -10.05 -8.94
N SER A 6 -1.85 -10.82 -9.78
CA SER A 6 -2.71 -10.28 -10.85
C SER A 6 -3.88 -9.45 -10.31
N GLU A 7 -4.35 -9.76 -9.09
CA GLU A 7 -5.41 -9.05 -8.38
C GLU A 7 -4.91 -7.79 -7.64
N GLY A 8 -3.59 -7.67 -7.44
CA GLY A 8 -2.95 -6.51 -6.82
C GLY A 8 -2.75 -5.36 -7.80
N ILE A 9 -2.66 -4.14 -7.28
CA ILE A 9 -2.31 -2.97 -8.10
C ILE A 9 -0.86 -3.10 -8.60
N PRO A 10 -0.56 -2.65 -9.82
CA PRO A 10 0.81 -2.55 -10.30
C PRO A 10 1.65 -1.65 -9.38
N ARG A 11 2.92 -2.00 -9.16
CA ARG A 11 3.80 -1.18 -8.31
C ARG A 11 3.94 0.25 -8.84
N SER A 12 3.93 0.44 -10.16
CA SER A 12 3.92 1.77 -10.81
C SER A 12 2.72 2.64 -10.42
N GLN A 13 1.63 2.06 -9.95
CA GLN A 13 0.43 2.77 -9.49
C GLN A 13 0.37 2.93 -7.97
N LEU A 14 1.35 2.39 -7.23
CA LEU A 14 1.34 2.43 -5.77
C LEU A 14 1.33 3.85 -5.24
N LEU A 15 2.17 4.72 -5.77
CA LEU A 15 2.26 6.11 -5.31
C LEU A 15 0.93 6.86 -5.49
N TYR A 16 0.26 6.63 -6.62
CA TYR A 16 -1.09 7.14 -6.87
C TYR A 16 -2.11 6.57 -5.88
N ALA A 17 -2.06 5.26 -5.63
CA ALA A 17 -2.96 4.59 -4.70
C ALA A 17 -2.78 5.09 -3.26
N LEU A 18 -1.54 5.30 -2.80
CA LEU A 18 -1.24 5.89 -1.51
C LEU A 18 -1.73 7.34 -1.40
N GLY A 19 -1.82 8.08 -2.50
CA GLY A 19 -2.46 9.40 -2.53
C GLY A 19 -3.99 9.35 -2.45
N ASN A 20 -4.61 8.19 -2.63
CA ASN A 20 -6.06 8.04 -2.68
C ASN A 20 -6.60 7.35 -1.42
N ARG A 21 -7.20 8.14 -0.54
CA ARG A 21 -7.77 7.67 0.73
C ARG A 21 -8.72 6.49 0.59
N LYS A 22 -9.59 6.50 -0.43
CA LYS A 22 -10.57 5.41 -0.63
C LYS A 22 -9.90 4.07 -0.91
N ILE A 23 -8.80 4.09 -1.67
CA ILE A 23 -8.07 2.88 -2.03
C ILE A 23 -7.39 2.27 -0.79
N VAL A 24 -6.70 3.11 -0.02
CA VAL A 24 -6.02 2.68 1.22
C VAL A 24 -7.02 2.18 2.26
N GLU A 25 -8.11 2.91 2.50
CA GLU A 25 -9.16 2.48 3.44
C GLU A 25 -9.83 1.18 3.00
N ASN A 26 -10.06 0.98 1.69
CA ASN A 26 -10.60 -0.28 1.20
C ASN A 26 -9.63 -1.44 1.44
N ALA A 27 -8.34 -1.28 1.13
CA ALA A 27 -7.33 -2.30 1.39
C ALA A 27 -7.22 -2.66 2.87
N ARG A 28 -7.30 -1.67 3.76
CA ARG A 28 -7.35 -1.87 5.21
C ARG A 28 -8.61 -2.61 5.66
N LYS A 29 -9.77 -2.22 5.12
CA LYS A 29 -11.07 -2.83 5.46
C LYS A 29 -11.13 -4.29 5.03
N VAL A 30 -10.61 -4.60 3.84
CA VAL A 30 -10.47 -5.97 3.33
C VAL A 30 -9.36 -6.72 4.08
N GLY A 31 -8.38 -6.01 4.64
CA GLY A 31 -7.25 -6.57 5.36
C GLY A 31 -6.19 -7.19 4.46
N GLN A 32 -6.17 -6.81 3.17
CA GLN A 32 -5.29 -7.39 2.14
C GLN A 32 -4.39 -6.34 1.51
N CYS A 33 -3.13 -6.73 1.27
CA CYS A 33 -2.11 -5.85 0.71
C CYS A 33 -2.47 -5.38 -0.70
N MET A 34 -2.37 -4.08 -0.97
CA MET A 34 -2.67 -3.53 -2.29
C MET A 34 -1.80 -4.13 -3.41
N LEU A 35 -0.54 -4.50 -3.11
CA LEU A 35 0.40 -4.99 -4.13
C LEU A 35 0.38 -6.49 -4.35
N CYS A 36 0.18 -7.28 -3.29
CA CYS A 36 0.34 -8.73 -3.34
C CYS A 36 -0.86 -9.50 -2.77
N CYS A 37 -1.89 -8.80 -2.29
CA CYS A 37 -3.10 -9.34 -1.66
C CYS A 37 -2.85 -10.21 -0.41
N ARG A 38 -1.62 -10.23 0.11
CA ARG A 38 -1.34 -10.93 1.38
C ARG A 38 -2.11 -10.30 2.53
N PRO A 39 -2.61 -11.10 3.48
CA PRO A 39 -3.28 -10.60 4.67
C PRO A 39 -2.30 -9.89 5.60
N ASN A 40 -2.83 -9.24 6.65
CA ASN A 40 -2.09 -8.50 7.68
C ASN A 40 -1.38 -7.26 7.13
N VAL A 41 -2.18 -6.25 6.79
CA VAL A 41 -1.72 -4.95 6.31
C VAL A 41 -1.60 -3.92 7.42
N ASN A 42 -0.70 -2.96 7.23
CA ASN A 42 -0.59 -1.76 8.06
C ASN A 42 -1.60 -0.67 7.65
N GLU A 43 -1.50 0.49 8.28
CA GLU A 43 -2.33 1.68 8.05
C GLU A 43 -2.20 2.26 6.64
N ALA A 44 -1.16 1.89 5.90
CA ALA A 44 -0.98 2.24 4.49
C ALA A 44 -1.58 1.17 3.54
N GLY A 45 -2.23 0.12 4.05
CA GLY A 45 -2.80 -0.95 3.23
C GLY A 45 -1.75 -1.89 2.61
N LEU A 46 -0.56 -1.97 3.22
CA LEU A 46 0.56 -2.79 2.75
C LEU A 46 0.96 -3.83 3.79
N CYS A 47 1.30 -5.04 3.36
CA CYS A 47 1.91 -6.03 4.26
C CYS A 47 3.36 -5.68 4.57
N GLN A 48 3.91 -6.26 5.65
CA GLN A 48 5.28 -6.01 6.11
C GLN A 48 6.33 -6.14 4.99
N TRP A 49 6.19 -7.14 4.12
CA TRP A 49 7.13 -7.39 3.01
C TRP A 49 7.08 -6.31 1.95
N CYS A 50 5.88 -5.95 1.50
CA CYS A 50 5.72 -4.89 0.48
C CYS A 50 6.14 -3.53 1.04
N TYR A 51 5.85 -3.27 2.32
CA TYR A 51 6.25 -2.05 3.01
C TYR A 51 7.78 -1.93 3.14
N ALA A 52 8.47 -3.03 3.49
CA ALA A 52 9.93 -3.05 3.56
C ALA A 52 10.61 -2.89 2.19
N SER A 53 9.88 -3.16 1.11
CA SER A 53 10.39 -3.07 -0.26
C SER A 53 10.16 -1.71 -0.92
N LEU A 54 9.59 -0.71 -0.22
CA LEU A 54 9.23 0.58 -0.80
C LEU A 54 10.46 1.42 -1.15
N ASP A 55 10.37 2.14 -2.27
CA ASP A 55 11.36 3.15 -2.63
C ASP A 55 11.07 4.48 -1.90
N ASN A 56 12.05 5.37 -1.81
CA ASN A 56 11.94 6.65 -1.09
C ASN A 56 10.61 7.43 -1.28
N PRO A 57 10.11 7.69 -2.51
CA PRO A 57 8.85 8.41 -2.67
C PRO A 57 7.63 7.65 -2.15
N GLU A 58 7.60 6.33 -2.33
CA GLU A 58 6.51 5.47 -1.84
C GLU A 58 6.54 5.38 -0.32
N LEU A 59 7.74 5.27 0.26
CA LEU A 59 7.95 5.22 1.70
C LEU A 59 7.49 6.51 2.36
N GLN A 60 7.82 7.68 1.79
CA GLN A 60 7.35 8.96 2.32
C GLN A 60 5.82 9.05 2.34
N ALA A 61 5.16 8.62 1.26
CA ALA A 61 3.70 8.58 1.21
C ALA A 61 3.11 7.58 2.23
N ALA A 62 3.70 6.39 2.35
CA ALA A 62 3.23 5.36 3.27
C ALA A 62 3.45 5.74 4.75
N VAL A 63 4.54 6.45 5.07
CA VAL A 63 4.84 6.93 6.42
C VAL A 63 3.79 7.92 6.92
N LYS A 64 3.24 8.77 6.03
CA LYS A 64 2.14 9.68 6.41
C LYS A 64 0.90 8.92 6.87
N TRP A 65 0.61 7.78 6.22
CA TRP A 65 -0.48 6.90 6.63
C TRP A 65 -0.22 6.22 7.98
N THR A 66 0.97 5.67 8.18
CA THR A 66 1.33 5.01 9.45
C THR A 66 1.47 6.00 10.61
N SER A 67 1.75 7.27 10.32
CA SER A 67 1.80 8.35 11.31
C SER A 67 0.42 8.96 11.63
N GLY A 68 -0.65 8.47 10.98
CA GLY A 68 -2.01 8.96 11.21
C GLY A 68 -2.33 10.32 10.57
N ILE A 69 -1.43 10.87 9.74
CA ILE A 69 -1.64 12.14 9.02
C ILE A 69 -2.62 11.94 7.86
N GLY A 70 -2.57 10.77 7.20
CA GLY A 70 -3.28 10.53 5.95
C GLY A 70 -2.51 11.04 4.72
N PRO A 71 -3.12 11.02 3.53
CA PRO A 71 -2.42 11.37 2.27
C PRO A 71 -2.01 12.85 2.20
#